data_AF-A0A5Q0JWW0-F1
#
_entry.id   AF-A0A5Q0JWW0-F1
#
_cell.length_a   1.000
_cell.length_b   1.000
_cell.length_c   1.000
_cell.angle_alpha   90.00
_cell.angle_beta   90.00
_cell.angle_gamma   90.00
#
_symmetry.space_group_name_H-M   'P 1'
#
loop_
_entity.id
_entity.type
_entity.pdbx_description
1 polymer ?
#
loop_
_entity_poly.entity_id
_entity_poly.type
_entity_poly.pdbx_seq_one_letter_code
_entity_poly.pdbx_strand_id
1 'polypeptide(L)'
;MELGILKTVTPRQKWNNEARDFTPWLANNISELNKALGLELEVENTEVSVGPYSADILAKDTGTDNYVVIENQLEKTNHDHLGKAITYASVLDASMIIWIATEFTEEHKKSLDWLNDHTNDEISFYGVQLELWQIDESKAALRFNVISKPNQAVRQAARSKANEDLSDKRKFQFDFWSKFKEKLAKTKKIPSLQTPRPQYWFDVTLGKSYIHISNTCNTDDNTVGVRIYIGNKIADTMLPFLESKKDEIESSIGQKLIWNPNPDNRDKVIILQHTTDFEDERKLDESLNWLVDYTIKFRETFSKIIKQAP
;
A
#
# COMPACT_ATOMS: atom_id res chain seq x y z
N MET A 1 -20.72 -12.19 37.42
CA MET A 1 -20.47 -11.98 35.99
C MET A 1 -19.15 -12.67 35.71
N GLU A 2 -19.15 -13.77 34.97
CA GLU A 2 -17.95 -14.56 34.70
C GLU A 2 -17.22 -13.98 33.48
N LEU A 3 -15.88 -13.91 33.56
CA LEU A 3 -15.02 -13.49 32.47
C LEU A 3 -14.41 -14.72 31.80
N GLY A 4 -14.31 -14.70 30.47
CA GLY A 4 -13.64 -15.76 29.72
C GLY A 4 -12.12 -15.73 29.88
N ILE A 5 -11.48 -16.88 29.70
CA ILE A 5 -10.03 -17.04 29.80
C ILE A 5 -9.41 -16.91 28.41
N LEU A 6 -8.56 -15.90 28.25
CA LEU A 6 -7.76 -15.72 27.05
C LEU A 6 -6.55 -16.68 27.08
N LYS A 7 -6.39 -17.49 26.02
CA LYS A 7 -5.26 -18.40 25.82
C LYS A 7 -4.67 -18.23 24.43
N THR A 8 -3.38 -18.51 24.29
CA THR A 8 -2.74 -18.64 22.97
C THR A 8 -2.91 -20.06 22.44
N VAL A 9 -3.02 -20.18 21.13
CA VAL A 9 -3.15 -21.45 20.40
C VAL A 9 -1.91 -21.60 19.54
N THR A 10 -1.31 -22.79 19.54
CA THR A 10 -0.15 -23.05 18.67
C THR A 10 -0.59 -23.00 17.20
N PRO A 11 0.03 -22.18 16.34
CA PRO A 11 -0.34 -22.09 14.92
C PRO A 11 -0.34 -23.44 14.19
N ARG A 12 0.57 -24.35 14.57
CA ARG A 12 0.63 -25.72 14.05
C ARG A 12 -0.64 -26.56 14.28
N GLN A 13 -1.51 -26.18 15.22
CA GLN A 13 -2.81 -26.84 15.40
C GLN A 13 -3.84 -26.44 14.33
N LYS A 14 -3.61 -25.34 13.60
CA LYS A 14 -4.46 -24.88 12.50
C LYS A 14 -3.82 -25.11 11.14
N TRP A 15 -2.50 -24.96 11.05
CA TRP A 15 -1.71 -25.18 9.84
C TRP A 15 -0.61 -26.19 10.16
N ASN A 16 -0.76 -27.43 9.74
CA ASN A 16 0.21 -28.48 10.08
C ASN A 16 1.55 -28.25 9.34
N ASN A 17 1.49 -27.75 8.11
CA ASN A 17 2.62 -27.50 7.23
C ASN A 17 2.61 -26.07 6.66
N GLU A 18 3.76 -25.42 6.59
CA GLU A 18 3.90 -24.06 6.05
C GLU A 18 3.47 -24.00 4.58
N ALA A 19 4.21 -24.67 3.69
CA ALA A 19 3.99 -24.62 2.24
C ALA A 19 2.60 -25.11 1.81
N ARG A 20 2.05 -26.14 2.49
CA ARG A 20 0.76 -26.76 2.10
C ARG A 20 -0.46 -26.12 2.76
N ASP A 21 -0.31 -25.57 3.96
CA ASP A 21 -1.45 -25.07 4.73
C ASP A 21 -1.35 -23.55 4.96
N PHE A 22 -0.24 -23.04 5.51
CA PHE A 22 -0.14 -21.64 5.90
C PHE A 22 0.10 -20.70 4.72
N THR A 23 1.06 -21.00 3.83
CA THR A 23 1.37 -20.17 2.66
C THR A 23 0.12 -19.96 1.77
N PRO A 24 -0.66 -21.01 1.40
CA PRO A 24 -1.87 -20.83 0.61
C PRO A 24 -2.96 -20.09 1.39
N TRP A 25 -3.08 -20.33 2.70
CA TRP A 25 -4.04 -19.61 3.53
C TRP A 25 -3.69 -18.11 3.60
N LEU A 26 -2.43 -17.77 3.83
CA LEU A 26 -1.95 -16.40 3.92
C LEU A 26 -2.15 -15.67 2.58
N ALA A 27 -1.81 -16.31 1.47
CA ALA A 27 -2.03 -15.74 0.13
C ALA A 27 -3.51 -15.38 -0.11
N ASN A 28 -4.42 -16.31 0.23
CA ASN A 28 -5.87 -16.09 0.11
C ASN A 28 -6.45 -15.09 1.14
N ASN A 29 -5.73 -14.83 2.23
CA ASN A 29 -6.15 -13.96 3.33
C ASN A 29 -5.21 -12.76 3.52
N ILE A 30 -4.52 -12.33 2.45
CA ILE A 30 -3.53 -11.25 2.50
C ILE A 30 -4.11 -9.94 3.08
N SER A 31 -5.43 -9.75 2.97
CA SER A 31 -6.15 -8.63 3.57
C SER A 31 -5.98 -8.52 5.09
N GLU A 32 -5.77 -9.63 5.81
CA GLU A 32 -5.52 -9.60 7.27
C GLU A 32 -4.13 -9.06 7.57
N LEU A 33 -3.14 -9.40 6.74
CA LEU A 33 -1.79 -8.85 6.84
C LEU A 33 -1.77 -7.36 6.47
N ASN A 34 -2.48 -6.98 5.40
CA ASN A 34 -2.67 -5.59 4.97
C ASN A 34 -3.19 -4.69 6.11
N LYS A 35 -4.21 -5.15 6.84
CA LYS A 35 -4.75 -4.43 8.01
C LYS A 35 -3.70 -4.22 9.10
N ALA A 36 -2.91 -5.26 9.40
CA ALA A 36 -1.89 -5.19 10.44
C ALA A 36 -0.73 -4.25 10.07
N LEU A 37 -0.32 -4.27 8.80
CA LEU A 37 0.79 -3.46 8.29
C LEU A 37 0.39 -2.03 7.93
N GLY A 38 -0.90 -1.77 7.65
CA GLY A 38 -1.35 -0.52 7.06
C GLY A 38 -0.89 -0.37 5.60
N LEU A 39 -0.88 -1.48 4.86
CA LEU A 39 -0.45 -1.57 3.46
C LEU A 39 -1.58 -2.14 2.60
N GLU A 40 -1.43 -2.06 1.27
CA GLU A 40 -2.30 -2.74 0.32
C GLU A 40 -1.50 -3.60 -0.64
N LEU A 41 -1.27 -4.83 -0.21
CA LEU A 41 -0.58 -5.86 -0.97
C LEU A 41 -1.58 -6.66 -1.81
N GLU A 42 -1.19 -6.95 -3.04
CA GLU A 42 -1.84 -7.91 -3.94
C GLU A 42 -0.87 -9.07 -4.19
N VAL A 43 -1.34 -10.30 -4.01
CA VAL A 43 -0.50 -11.49 -4.24
C VAL A 43 -0.33 -11.69 -5.74
N GLU A 44 0.92 -11.75 -6.21
CA GLU A 44 1.25 -12.04 -7.59
C GLU A 44 1.36 -13.56 -7.80
N ASN A 45 2.13 -14.23 -6.94
CA ASN A 45 2.30 -15.68 -7.02
C ASN A 45 2.80 -16.26 -5.69
N THR A 46 2.68 -17.58 -5.53
CA THR A 46 3.25 -18.34 -4.41
C THR A 46 4.31 -19.31 -4.92
N GLU A 47 5.28 -19.68 -4.09
CA GLU A 47 6.34 -20.63 -4.43
C GLU A 47 7.14 -20.20 -5.68
N VAL A 48 7.64 -18.96 -5.65
CA VAL A 48 8.32 -18.33 -6.79
C VAL A 48 9.77 -18.79 -6.85
N SER A 49 10.16 -19.38 -7.97
CA SER A 49 11.54 -19.86 -8.16
C SER A 49 12.57 -18.72 -8.10
N VAL A 50 13.55 -18.92 -7.22
CA VAL A 50 14.74 -18.08 -7.06
C VAL A 50 15.97 -18.99 -7.20
N GLY A 51 16.30 -19.33 -8.44
CA GLY A 51 17.34 -20.31 -8.76
C GLY A 51 16.99 -21.70 -8.20
N PRO A 52 17.82 -22.30 -7.31
CA PRO A 52 17.51 -23.59 -6.69
C PRO A 52 16.53 -23.50 -5.53
N TYR A 53 16.11 -22.29 -5.14
CA TYR A 53 15.22 -22.04 -4.01
C TYR A 53 13.85 -21.52 -4.47
N SER A 54 12.92 -21.37 -3.52
CA SER A 54 11.55 -20.90 -3.74
C SER A 54 11.22 -19.85 -2.68
N ALA A 55 10.75 -18.68 -3.08
CA ALA A 55 10.19 -17.67 -2.18
C ALA A 55 8.72 -18.01 -1.91
N ASP A 56 8.28 -17.92 -0.65
CA ASP A 56 6.95 -18.41 -0.24
C ASP A 56 5.84 -17.64 -0.96
N ILE A 57 5.87 -16.31 -0.89
CA ILE A 57 4.90 -15.44 -1.57
C ILE A 57 5.61 -14.22 -2.17
N LEU A 58 5.34 -13.97 -3.45
CA LEU A 58 5.62 -12.72 -4.11
C LEU A 58 4.32 -11.92 -4.22
N ALA A 59 4.34 -10.70 -3.72
CA ALA A 59 3.24 -9.75 -3.79
C ALA A 59 3.70 -8.45 -4.45
N LYS A 60 2.75 -7.56 -4.73
CA LYS A 60 3.00 -6.16 -5.10
C LYS A 60 2.34 -5.23 -4.11
N ASP A 61 3.04 -4.15 -3.77
CA ASP A 61 2.40 -3.00 -3.16
C ASP A 61 1.63 -2.25 -4.24
N THR A 62 0.30 -2.28 -4.17
CA THR A 62 -0.58 -1.67 -5.18
C THR A 62 -0.43 -0.14 -5.26
N GLY A 63 0.22 0.50 -4.29
CA GLY A 63 0.52 1.93 -4.34
C GLY A 63 1.79 2.29 -5.09
N THR A 64 2.73 1.37 -5.23
CA THR A 64 4.01 1.61 -5.91
C THR A 64 4.24 0.70 -7.11
N ASP A 65 3.44 -0.36 -7.24
CA ASP A 65 3.65 -1.52 -8.12
C ASP A 65 4.98 -2.26 -7.88
N ASN A 66 5.69 -1.95 -6.79
CA ASN A 66 6.94 -2.60 -6.44
C ASN A 66 6.68 -4.00 -5.85
N TYR A 67 7.61 -4.91 -6.12
CA TYR A 67 7.56 -6.25 -5.56
C TYR A 67 7.82 -6.26 -4.05
N VAL A 68 7.13 -7.19 -3.39
CA VAL A 68 7.21 -7.48 -1.96
C VAL A 68 7.41 -8.97 -1.80
N VAL A 69 8.52 -9.36 -1.16
CA VAL A 69 8.76 -10.75 -0.77
C VAL A 69 8.20 -10.97 0.62
N ILE A 70 7.40 -12.03 0.79
CA ILE A 70 6.89 -12.46 2.08
C ILE A 70 7.41 -13.86 2.34
N GLU A 71 8.16 -14.02 3.43
CA GLU A 71 8.67 -15.30 3.91
C GLU A 71 7.95 -15.65 5.21
N ASN A 72 7.38 -16.86 5.29
CA ASN A 72 6.58 -17.28 6.41
C ASN A 72 7.04 -18.59 7.05
N GLN A 73 7.13 -18.58 8.37
CA GLN A 73 7.48 -19.76 9.16
C GLN A 73 6.54 -19.91 10.36
N LEU A 74 6.10 -21.13 10.63
CA LEU A 74 5.29 -21.55 11.77
C LEU A 74 6.12 -21.93 13.00
N GLU A 75 7.37 -21.46 13.04
CA GLU A 75 8.33 -21.67 14.12
C GLU A 75 9.04 -20.37 14.50
N LYS A 76 9.93 -20.48 15.49
CA LYS A 76 10.84 -19.42 15.92
C LYS A 76 11.80 -19.02 14.80
N THR A 77 12.10 -17.72 14.72
CA THR A 77 13.03 -17.17 13.72
C THR A 77 14.42 -17.82 13.74
N ASN A 78 15.00 -17.98 12.55
CA ASN A 78 16.34 -18.52 12.34
C ASN A 78 17.08 -17.75 11.24
N HIS A 79 18.40 -17.90 11.19
CA HIS A 79 19.24 -17.20 10.22
C HIS A 79 19.00 -17.62 8.77
N ASP A 80 18.56 -18.86 8.53
CA ASP A 80 18.28 -19.38 7.18
C ASP A 80 17.16 -18.57 6.53
N HIS A 81 16.03 -18.38 7.22
CA HIS A 81 14.89 -17.62 6.67
C HIS A 81 15.22 -16.13 6.49
N LEU A 82 15.99 -15.52 7.40
CA LEU A 82 16.44 -14.13 7.20
C LEU A 82 17.33 -13.99 5.96
N GLY A 83 18.29 -14.91 5.78
CA GLY A 83 19.18 -14.90 4.63
C GLY A 83 18.44 -15.16 3.31
N LYS A 84 17.47 -16.09 3.33
CA LYS A 84 16.55 -16.35 2.21
C LYS A 84 15.75 -15.13 1.83
N ALA A 85 15.07 -14.49 2.79
CA ALA A 85 14.25 -13.31 2.54
C ALA A 85 15.02 -12.18 1.84
N ILE A 86 16.26 -11.91 2.28
CA ILE A 86 17.14 -10.91 1.67
C ILE A 86 17.58 -11.34 0.26
N THR A 87 17.98 -12.61 0.11
CA THR A 87 18.43 -13.16 -1.19
C THR A 87 17.29 -13.10 -2.21
N TYR A 88 16.08 -13.50 -1.82
CA TYR A 88 14.92 -13.52 -2.68
C TYR A 88 14.51 -12.12 -3.10
N ALA A 89 14.50 -11.17 -2.17
CA ALA A 89 14.24 -9.77 -2.51
C ALA A 89 15.27 -9.21 -3.50
N SER A 90 16.55 -9.55 -3.34
CA SER A 90 17.59 -9.13 -4.28
C SER A 90 17.41 -9.73 -5.68
N VAL A 91 16.98 -10.98 -5.81
CA VAL A 91 16.80 -11.63 -7.12
C VAL A 91 15.51 -11.20 -7.80
N LEU A 92 14.44 -10.98 -7.02
CA LEU A 92 13.11 -10.60 -7.51
C LEU A 92 12.93 -9.08 -7.61
N ASP A 93 13.98 -8.30 -7.35
CA ASP A 93 13.96 -6.83 -7.33
C ASP A 93 12.83 -6.28 -6.43
N ALA A 94 12.68 -6.87 -5.25
CA ALA A 94 11.66 -6.49 -4.29
C ALA A 94 12.14 -5.34 -3.40
N SER A 95 11.30 -4.32 -3.27
CA SER A 95 11.57 -3.14 -2.44
C SER A 95 11.07 -3.33 -1.00
N MET A 96 10.43 -4.46 -0.69
CA MET A 96 9.94 -4.75 0.65
C MET A 96 10.07 -6.22 0.97
N ILE A 97 10.46 -6.50 2.21
CA ILE A 97 10.58 -7.83 2.79
C ILE A 97 9.68 -7.90 4.01
N ILE A 98 8.80 -8.89 4.06
CA ILE A 98 7.93 -9.17 5.21
C ILE A 98 8.27 -10.57 5.72
N TRP A 99 8.86 -10.65 6.91
CA TRP A 99 9.14 -11.91 7.57
C TRP A 99 8.09 -12.19 8.63
N ILE A 100 7.40 -13.32 8.49
CA ILE A 100 6.35 -13.77 9.40
C ILE A 100 6.82 -15.00 10.17
N ALA A 101 6.77 -14.95 11.50
CA ALA A 101 7.19 -16.06 12.36
C ALA A 101 6.33 -16.15 13.64
N THR A 102 6.29 -17.30 14.30
CA THR A 102 5.50 -17.44 15.56
C THR A 102 6.20 -16.83 16.77
N GLU A 103 7.53 -16.75 16.72
CA GLU A 103 8.37 -16.14 17.75
C GLU A 103 9.57 -15.48 17.08
N PHE A 104 9.88 -14.24 17.45
CA PHE A 104 11.11 -13.58 17.09
C PHE A 104 12.08 -13.55 18.28
N THR A 105 13.33 -13.93 18.04
CA THR A 105 14.43 -13.58 18.97
C THR A 105 14.66 -12.07 18.98
N GLU A 106 15.17 -11.55 20.08
CA GLU A 106 15.62 -10.15 20.19
C GLU A 106 16.68 -9.81 19.13
N GLU A 107 17.59 -10.73 18.83
CA GLU A 107 18.64 -10.55 17.83
C GLU A 107 18.07 -10.33 16.42
N HIS A 108 17.20 -11.23 15.95
CA HIS A 108 16.53 -11.08 14.66
C HIS A 108 15.66 -9.82 14.58
N LYS A 109 14.91 -9.48 15.64
CA LYS A 109 14.17 -8.21 15.69
C LYS A 109 15.12 -7.02 15.53
N LYS A 110 16.22 -7.00 16.31
CA LYS A 110 17.24 -5.96 16.24
C LYS A 110 17.92 -5.90 14.88
N SER A 111 18.13 -7.02 14.20
CA SER A 111 18.65 -7.05 12.83
C SER A 111 17.71 -6.37 11.84
N LEU A 112 16.40 -6.62 11.92
CA LEU A 112 15.41 -5.93 11.08
C LEU A 112 15.36 -4.42 11.36
N ASP A 113 15.40 -4.04 12.64
CA ASP A 113 15.46 -2.64 13.05
C ASP A 113 16.73 -1.96 12.51
N TRP A 114 17.89 -2.60 12.65
CA TRP A 114 19.16 -2.11 12.12
C TRP A 114 19.13 -1.94 10.60
N LEU A 115 18.59 -2.91 9.86
CA LEU A 115 18.45 -2.83 8.40
C LEU A 115 17.55 -1.65 7.98
N ASN A 116 16.44 -1.43 8.69
CA ASN A 116 15.55 -0.31 8.44
C ASN A 116 16.20 1.06 8.71
N ASP A 117 17.06 1.14 9.73
CA ASP A 117 17.76 2.38 10.08
C ASP A 117 18.94 2.68 9.14
N HIS A 118 19.46 1.68 8.42
CA HIS A 118 20.66 1.79 7.57
C HIS A 118 20.40 1.56 6.08
N THR A 119 19.14 1.45 5.66
CA THR A 119 18.76 1.39 4.25
C THR A 119 18.07 2.69 3.81
N ASN A 120 18.00 2.91 2.50
CA ASN A 120 17.34 4.09 1.94
C ASN A 120 15.80 3.98 2.06
N ASP A 121 15.08 4.98 1.55
CA ASP A 121 13.62 4.99 1.58
C ASP A 121 12.95 3.93 0.70
N GLU A 122 13.71 3.25 -0.16
CA GLU A 122 13.21 2.34 -1.18
C GLU A 122 13.04 0.94 -0.62
N ILE A 123 13.94 0.49 0.26
CA ILE A 123 13.91 -0.85 0.83
C ILE A 123 13.27 -0.82 2.22
N SER A 124 12.33 -1.73 2.48
CA SER A 124 11.61 -1.80 3.76
C SER A 124 11.59 -3.22 4.33
N PHE A 125 11.91 -3.36 5.61
CA PHE A 125 11.87 -4.64 6.32
C PHE A 125 10.74 -4.63 7.36
N TYR A 126 9.96 -5.70 7.39
CA TYR A 126 8.91 -5.90 8.38
C TYR A 126 9.11 -7.23 9.08
N GLY A 127 9.02 -7.20 10.41
CA GLY A 127 8.93 -8.39 11.26
C GLY A 127 7.51 -8.50 11.81
N VAL A 128 6.84 -9.61 11.52
CA VAL A 128 5.44 -9.83 11.91
C VAL A 128 5.33 -11.12 12.69
N GLN A 129 5.01 -11.01 13.98
CA GLN A 129 4.77 -12.16 14.82
C GLN A 129 3.34 -12.68 14.62
N LEU A 130 3.22 -13.94 14.20
CA LEU A 130 1.97 -14.68 14.03
C LEU A 130 1.51 -15.25 15.37
N GLU A 131 0.34 -14.82 15.83
CA GLU A 131 -0.29 -15.33 17.04
C GLU A 131 -1.71 -15.83 16.75
N LEU A 132 -2.11 -16.92 17.41
CA LEU A 132 -3.51 -17.34 17.47
C LEU A 132 -4.01 -17.23 18.91
N TRP A 133 -5.12 -16.54 19.10
CA TRP A 133 -5.71 -16.22 20.39
C TRP A 133 -7.09 -16.86 20.49
N GLN A 134 -7.47 -17.35 21.66
CA GLN A 134 -8.78 -17.98 21.86
C GLN A 134 -9.32 -17.56 23.22
N ILE A 135 -10.60 -17.21 23.28
CA ILE A 135 -11.32 -17.02 24.54
C ILE A 135 -12.13 -18.28 24.79
N ASP A 136 -11.88 -18.95 25.91
CA ASP A 136 -12.52 -20.21 26.28
C ASP A 136 -12.48 -21.22 25.11
N GLU A 137 -13.64 -21.66 24.61
CA GLU A 137 -13.80 -22.61 23.51
C GLU A 137 -14.28 -21.95 22.19
N SER A 138 -14.10 -20.63 22.06
CA SER A 138 -14.40 -19.90 20.81
C SER A 138 -13.49 -20.32 19.66
N LYS A 139 -13.75 -19.85 18.44
CA LYS A 139 -12.80 -20.05 17.33
C LYS A 139 -11.52 -19.27 17.62
N ALA A 140 -10.37 -19.87 17.27
CA ALA A 140 -9.09 -19.18 17.33
C ALA A 140 -9.11 -17.95 16.40
N ALA A 141 -8.75 -16.80 16.94
CA ALA A 141 -8.59 -15.53 16.25
C ALA A 141 -7.12 -15.33 15.86
N LEU A 142 -6.91 -14.90 14.62
CA LEU A 142 -5.60 -14.50 14.12
C LEU A 142 -5.21 -13.12 14.67
N ARG A 143 -3.95 -12.98 15.09
CA ARG A 143 -3.33 -11.68 15.30
C ARG A 143 -1.96 -11.65 14.63
N PHE A 144 -1.78 -10.70 13.71
CA PHE A 144 -0.47 -10.30 13.20
C PHE A 144 0.06 -9.14 14.04
N ASN A 145 1.08 -9.41 14.84
CA ASN A 145 1.73 -8.40 15.68
C ASN A 145 2.99 -7.87 14.98
N VAL A 146 2.96 -6.63 14.50
CA VAL A 146 4.10 -6.01 13.81
C VAL A 146 5.13 -5.56 14.83
N ILE A 147 6.23 -6.31 14.94
CA ILE A 147 7.28 -6.08 15.94
C ILE A 147 8.44 -5.23 15.42
N SER A 148 8.63 -5.17 14.10
CA SER A 148 9.62 -4.35 13.42
C SER A 148 9.04 -3.84 12.12
N LYS A 149 9.28 -2.56 11.82
CA LYS A 149 8.83 -1.86 10.61
C LYS A 149 9.73 -0.66 10.35
N PRO A 150 9.71 -0.08 9.15
CA PRO A 150 10.50 1.11 8.85
C PRO A 150 10.31 2.28 9.81
N ASN A 151 11.43 2.85 10.24
CA ASN A 151 11.45 3.99 11.13
C ASN A 151 11.14 5.29 10.37
N GLN A 152 9.91 5.79 10.52
CA GLN A 152 9.45 6.98 9.81
C GLN A 152 10.25 8.24 10.20
N ALA A 153 10.74 8.35 11.44
CA ALA A 153 11.51 9.52 11.87
C ALA A 153 12.89 9.56 11.21
N VAL A 154 13.57 8.42 11.12
CA VAL A 154 14.87 8.30 10.42
C VAL A 154 14.71 8.60 8.94
N ARG A 155 13.66 8.03 8.30
CA ARG A 155 13.31 8.31 6.91
C ARG A 155 12.99 9.79 6.67
N GLN A 156 12.22 10.41 7.56
CA GLN A 156 11.90 11.83 7.47
C GLN A 156 13.15 12.72 7.60
N ALA A 157 14.06 12.41 8.54
CA ALA A 157 15.30 13.16 8.70
C ALA A 157 16.19 13.09 7.44
N ALA A 158 16.31 11.92 6.83
CA ALA A 158 17.04 11.75 5.57
C ALA A 158 16.42 12.58 4.43
N ARG A 159 15.08 12.64 4.35
CA ARG A 159 14.35 13.43 3.34
C ARG A 159 14.47 14.93 3.56
N SER A 160 14.38 15.41 4.79
CA SER A 160 14.52 16.84 5.10
C SER A 160 15.85 17.38 4.58
N LYS A 161 16.93 16.61 4.73
CA LYS A 161 18.24 16.96 4.18
C LYS A 161 18.26 17.00 2.65
N ALA A 162 17.56 16.08 1.98
CA ALA A 162 17.44 16.08 0.52
C ALA A 162 16.56 17.22 -0.03
N ASN A 163 15.65 17.76 0.80
CA ASN A 163 14.68 18.78 0.39
C ASN A 163 15.23 20.23 0.44
N GLU A 164 16.38 20.47 1.09
CA GLU A 164 16.95 21.82 1.21
C GLU A 164 17.27 22.45 -0.16
N ASP A 165 17.70 21.64 -1.12
CA ASP A 165 18.12 22.03 -2.48
C ASP A 165 16.98 22.14 -3.51
N LEU A 166 15.71 22.02 -3.09
CA LEU A 166 14.57 22.06 -4.00
C LEU A 166 14.24 23.48 -4.49
N SER A 167 13.80 23.59 -5.75
CA SER A 167 13.17 24.80 -6.31
C SER A 167 11.87 25.15 -5.59
N ASP A 168 11.45 26.42 -5.62
CA ASP A 168 10.23 26.91 -4.94
C ASP A 168 8.97 26.12 -5.31
N LYS A 169 8.75 25.82 -6.60
CA LYS A 169 7.62 24.99 -7.07
C LYS A 169 7.59 23.60 -6.43
N ARG A 170 8.76 22.98 -6.28
CA ARG A 170 8.93 21.64 -5.70
C ARG A 170 8.72 21.66 -4.18
N LYS A 171 9.16 22.73 -3.51
CA LYS A 171 8.87 22.99 -2.09
C LYS A 171 7.37 23.18 -1.86
N PHE A 172 6.72 24.01 -2.67
CA PHE A 172 5.26 24.21 -2.61
C PHE A 172 4.50 22.88 -2.77
N GLN A 173 4.83 22.07 -3.77
CA GLN A 173 4.18 20.77 -3.98
C GLN A 173 4.37 19.83 -2.79
N PHE A 174 5.58 19.78 -2.21
CA PHE A 174 5.85 18.98 -1.03
C PHE A 174 4.98 19.42 0.17
N ASP A 175 4.89 20.72 0.43
CA ASP A 175 4.07 21.28 1.52
C ASP A 175 2.57 21.05 1.28
N PHE A 176 2.13 21.25 0.04
CA PHE A 176 0.76 20.99 -0.38
C PHE A 176 0.36 19.54 -0.12
N TRP A 177 1.19 18.59 -0.56
CA TRP A 177 0.93 17.17 -0.34
C TRP A 177 1.05 16.73 1.10
N SER A 178 1.89 17.39 1.89
CA SER A 178 1.98 17.15 3.33
C SER A 178 0.68 17.54 4.04
N LYS A 179 0.13 18.73 3.73
CA LYS A 179 -1.18 19.18 4.23
C LYS A 179 -2.31 18.28 3.75
N PHE A 180 -2.31 17.89 2.47
CA PHE A 180 -3.30 16.97 1.91
C PHE A 180 -3.28 15.62 2.62
N LYS A 181 -2.11 15.01 2.80
CA LYS A 181 -1.94 13.74 3.52
C LYS A 181 -2.47 13.84 4.95
N GLU A 182 -2.16 14.92 5.67
CA GLU A 182 -2.64 15.11 7.04
C GLU A 182 -4.16 15.17 7.10
N LYS A 183 -4.81 15.95 6.21
CA LYS A 183 -6.27 16.03 6.14
C LYS A 183 -6.88 14.67 5.77
N LEU A 184 -6.34 13.99 4.77
CA LEU A 184 -6.84 12.69 4.32
C LEU A 184 -6.69 11.61 5.40
N ALA A 185 -5.57 11.59 6.12
CA ALA A 185 -5.32 10.65 7.22
C ALA A 185 -6.34 10.80 8.37
N LYS A 186 -6.75 12.03 8.70
CA LYS A 186 -7.77 12.29 9.74
C LYS A 186 -9.12 11.64 9.43
N THR A 187 -9.44 11.42 8.16
CA THR A 187 -10.70 10.76 7.75
C THR A 187 -10.72 9.27 8.07
N LYS A 188 -9.55 8.62 8.18
CA LYS A 188 -9.38 7.16 8.34
C LYS A 188 -10.06 6.32 7.25
N LYS A 189 -10.40 6.94 6.11
CA LYS A 189 -11.06 6.28 4.97
C LYS A 189 -10.09 5.58 4.02
N ILE A 190 -8.82 5.97 4.07
CA ILE A 190 -7.76 5.41 3.25
C ILE A 190 -6.82 4.63 4.17
N PRO A 191 -6.60 3.32 3.96
CA PRO A 191 -5.85 2.48 4.89
C PRO A 191 -4.35 2.73 4.81
N SER A 192 -3.82 3.08 3.64
CA SER A 192 -2.41 3.41 3.44
C SER A 192 -2.27 4.68 2.62
N LEU A 193 -1.34 5.55 3.05
CA LEU A 193 -1.05 6.82 2.38
C LEU A 193 0.43 6.88 2.07
N GLN A 194 0.73 7.11 0.79
CA GLN A 194 2.11 7.28 0.35
C GLN A 194 2.80 8.44 1.08
N THR A 195 4.12 8.45 1.01
CA THR A 195 4.89 9.60 1.49
C THR A 195 4.74 10.77 0.51
N PRO A 196 4.45 11.99 0.98
CA PRO A 196 4.53 13.19 0.15
C PRO A 196 5.91 13.35 -0.48
N ARG A 197 5.94 13.64 -1.78
CA ARG A 197 7.17 13.90 -2.54
C ARG A 197 7.07 15.28 -3.20
N PRO A 198 8.19 15.95 -3.48
CA PRO A 198 8.21 17.21 -4.21
C PRO A 198 7.88 16.97 -5.69
N GLN A 199 6.62 16.70 -6.02
CA GLN A 199 6.18 16.36 -7.37
C GLN A 199 4.72 16.78 -7.62
N TYR A 200 4.29 16.81 -8.88
CA TYR A 200 2.96 17.33 -9.22
C TYR A 200 1.81 16.36 -8.91
N TRP A 201 2.09 15.14 -8.43
CA TRP A 201 1.08 14.14 -8.17
C TRP A 201 1.18 13.47 -6.79
N PHE A 202 0.03 13.00 -6.30
CA PHE A 202 -0.08 12.19 -5.10
C PHE A 202 -1.01 10.99 -5.29
N ASP A 203 -0.45 9.78 -5.24
CA ASP A 203 -1.19 8.57 -5.53
C ASP A 203 -1.85 7.97 -4.29
N VAL A 204 -3.02 7.37 -4.50
CA VAL A 204 -3.78 6.62 -3.52
C VAL A 204 -4.19 5.31 -4.19
N THR A 205 -3.91 4.20 -3.51
CA THR A 205 -4.15 2.86 -4.04
C THR A 205 -5.64 2.62 -4.29
N LEU A 206 -5.95 1.65 -5.14
CA LEU A 206 -7.32 1.12 -5.28
C LEU A 206 -7.42 -0.36 -4.88
N GLY A 207 -6.33 -0.97 -4.43
CA GLY A 207 -6.24 -2.38 -4.07
C GLY A 207 -6.08 -3.32 -5.26
N LYS A 208 -5.62 -2.80 -6.41
CA LYS A 208 -5.30 -3.57 -7.62
C LYS A 208 -4.12 -2.93 -8.34
N SER A 209 -3.12 -3.73 -8.71
CA SER A 209 -1.94 -3.32 -9.47
C SER A 209 -2.33 -2.71 -10.81
N TYR A 210 -1.48 -1.82 -11.31
CA TYR A 210 -1.68 -1.06 -12.56
C TYR A 210 -2.90 -0.12 -12.61
N ILE A 211 -3.65 0.06 -11.53
CA ILE A 211 -4.74 1.04 -11.46
C ILE A 211 -4.81 1.71 -10.08
N HIS A 212 -4.71 3.04 -10.06
CA HIS A 212 -4.73 3.80 -8.81
C HIS A 212 -5.37 5.18 -9.02
N ILE A 213 -5.71 5.84 -7.92
CA ILE A 213 -6.06 7.26 -7.93
C ILE A 213 -4.75 8.04 -7.94
N SER A 214 -4.62 9.00 -8.83
CA SER A 214 -3.52 9.95 -8.87
C SER A 214 -4.10 11.34 -8.69
N ASN A 215 -3.85 11.97 -7.56
CA ASN A 215 -4.21 13.37 -7.33
C ASN A 215 -3.17 14.25 -7.99
N THR A 216 -3.56 15.37 -8.59
CA THR A 216 -2.65 16.29 -9.29
C THR A 216 -2.72 17.69 -8.69
N CYS A 217 -1.56 18.35 -8.63
CA CYS A 217 -1.38 19.76 -8.27
C CYS A 217 -0.48 20.39 -9.33
N ASN A 218 -1.11 21.03 -10.32
CA ASN A 218 -0.43 21.70 -11.42
C ASN A 218 -0.39 23.21 -11.14
N THR A 219 0.78 23.68 -10.71
CA THR A 219 1.02 25.08 -10.36
C THR A 219 1.09 26.02 -11.56
N ASP A 220 1.30 25.49 -12.77
CA ASP A 220 1.41 26.32 -13.98
C ASP A 220 0.00 26.72 -14.46
N ASP A 221 -0.96 25.79 -14.35
CA ASP A 221 -2.34 26.00 -14.76
C ASP A 221 -3.27 26.39 -13.59
N ASN A 222 -2.75 26.51 -12.37
CA ASN A 222 -3.53 26.68 -11.14
C ASN A 222 -4.70 25.68 -11.04
N THR A 223 -4.40 24.39 -11.22
CA THR A 223 -5.42 23.34 -11.15
C THR A 223 -5.03 22.23 -10.19
N VAL A 224 -6.05 21.71 -9.50
CA VAL A 224 -5.99 20.43 -8.82
C VAL A 224 -6.89 19.42 -9.53
N GLY A 225 -6.62 18.14 -9.35
CA GLY A 225 -7.44 17.11 -9.98
C GLY A 225 -7.34 15.77 -9.28
N VAL A 226 -8.37 14.97 -9.47
CA VAL A 226 -8.38 13.55 -9.11
C VAL A 226 -8.51 12.78 -10.41
N ARG A 227 -7.54 11.92 -10.73
CA ARG A 227 -7.66 11.02 -11.88
C ARG A 227 -7.56 9.56 -11.46
N ILE A 228 -8.29 8.70 -12.13
CA ILE A 228 -7.93 7.28 -12.20
C ILE A 228 -6.84 7.16 -13.24
N TYR A 229 -5.69 6.65 -12.83
CA TYR A 229 -4.60 6.28 -13.72
C TYR A 229 -4.65 4.78 -13.96
N ILE A 230 -4.55 4.39 -15.23
CA ILE A 230 -4.61 3.00 -15.69
C ILE A 230 -3.34 2.75 -16.50
N GLY A 231 -2.47 1.91 -15.95
CA GLY A 231 -1.22 1.53 -16.58
C GLY A 231 -1.44 0.71 -17.84
N ASN A 232 -0.57 0.90 -18.82
CA ASN A 232 -0.62 0.28 -20.13
C ASN A 232 -0.79 -1.25 -20.12
N LYS A 233 -0.34 -1.96 -19.08
CA LYS A 233 -0.48 -3.42 -18.99
C LYS A 233 -1.92 -3.91 -18.92
N ILE A 234 -2.83 -3.09 -18.37
CA ILE A 234 -4.25 -3.44 -18.23
C ILE A 234 -5.17 -2.44 -18.94
N ALA A 235 -4.62 -1.38 -19.53
CA ALA A 235 -5.38 -0.29 -20.14
C ALA A 235 -6.41 -0.77 -21.19
N ASP A 236 -6.00 -1.69 -22.06
CA ASP A 236 -6.82 -2.16 -23.18
C ASP A 236 -8.07 -2.95 -22.74
N THR A 237 -8.08 -3.48 -21.52
CA THR A 237 -9.24 -4.19 -20.94
C THR A 237 -9.97 -3.35 -19.90
N MET A 238 -9.22 -2.66 -19.04
CA MET A 238 -9.76 -1.91 -17.91
C MET A 238 -10.48 -0.64 -18.33
N LEU A 239 -9.96 0.13 -19.30
CA LEU A 239 -10.63 1.35 -19.74
C LEU A 239 -12.00 1.03 -20.39
N PRO A 240 -12.12 0.10 -21.37
CA PRO A 240 -13.42 -0.25 -21.93
C PRO A 240 -14.41 -0.79 -20.89
N PHE A 241 -13.92 -1.57 -19.92
CA PHE A 241 -14.75 -2.02 -18.80
C PHE A 241 -15.29 -0.84 -17.98
N LEU A 242 -14.45 0.13 -17.60
CA LEU A 242 -14.88 1.30 -16.85
C LEU A 242 -15.81 2.20 -17.68
N GLU A 243 -15.57 2.34 -18.98
CA GLU A 243 -16.45 3.07 -19.90
C GLU A 243 -17.84 2.43 -19.97
N SER A 244 -17.94 1.10 -19.93
CA SER A 244 -19.24 0.39 -19.86
C SER A 244 -20.02 0.70 -18.57
N LYS A 245 -19.34 1.23 -17.54
CA LYS A 245 -19.88 1.63 -16.24
C LYS A 245 -19.95 3.15 -16.07
N LYS A 246 -19.75 3.93 -17.12
CA LYS A 246 -19.63 5.40 -17.06
C LYS A 246 -20.78 6.07 -16.32
N ASP A 247 -22.02 5.76 -16.68
CA ASP A 247 -23.19 6.42 -16.08
C ASP A 247 -23.31 6.10 -14.58
N GLU A 248 -22.98 4.87 -14.18
CA GLU A 248 -22.93 4.44 -12.78
C GLU A 248 -21.86 5.21 -11.99
N ILE A 249 -20.66 5.33 -12.58
CA ILE A 249 -19.52 6.05 -12.01
C ILE A 249 -19.82 7.53 -11.81
N GLU A 250 -20.26 8.22 -12.88
CA GLU A 250 -20.55 9.65 -12.85
C GLU A 250 -21.70 9.97 -11.89
N SER A 251 -22.72 9.10 -11.82
CA SER A 251 -23.83 9.23 -10.87
C SER A 251 -23.38 9.04 -9.41
N SER A 252 -22.52 8.07 -9.13
CA SER A 252 -21.96 7.82 -7.79
C SER A 252 -21.07 8.97 -7.31
N ILE A 253 -20.25 9.54 -8.20
CA ILE A 253 -19.36 10.67 -7.88
C ILE A 253 -20.13 11.99 -7.83
N GLY A 254 -21.21 12.10 -8.60
CA GLY A 254 -22.04 13.30 -8.74
C GLY A 254 -21.42 14.36 -9.66
N GLN A 255 -20.52 13.95 -10.57
CA GLN A 255 -19.83 14.83 -11.52
C GLN A 255 -19.62 14.13 -12.85
N LYS A 256 -19.61 14.89 -13.95
CA LYS A 256 -19.15 14.40 -15.24
C LYS A 256 -17.63 14.32 -15.25
N LEU A 257 -17.08 13.24 -15.79
CA LEU A 257 -15.64 13.02 -15.86
C LEU A 257 -15.14 13.23 -17.28
N ILE A 258 -13.85 13.55 -17.39
CA ILE A 258 -13.13 13.59 -18.66
C ILE A 258 -12.52 12.21 -18.87
N TRP A 259 -13.02 11.48 -19.87
CA TRP A 259 -12.60 10.12 -20.16
C TRP A 259 -11.51 10.13 -21.23
N ASN A 260 -10.35 9.56 -20.89
CA ASN A 260 -9.23 9.34 -21.79
C ASN A 260 -8.87 10.55 -22.69
N PRO A 261 -8.53 11.71 -22.11
CA PRO A 261 -8.28 12.94 -22.85
C PRO A 261 -7.09 12.85 -23.82
N ASN A 262 -6.18 11.89 -23.63
CA ASN A 262 -5.01 11.66 -24.49
C ASN A 262 -5.06 10.22 -25.04
N PRO A 263 -5.93 9.92 -26.02
CA PRO A 263 -6.19 8.55 -26.44
C PRO A 263 -4.99 7.84 -27.07
N ASP A 264 -4.02 8.60 -27.60
CA ASP A 264 -2.80 8.05 -28.20
C ASP A 264 -1.77 7.58 -27.16
N ASN A 265 -1.89 7.98 -25.90
CA ASN A 265 -1.01 7.52 -24.83
C ASN A 265 -1.28 6.05 -24.50
N ARG A 266 -0.24 5.29 -24.14
CA ARG A 266 -0.38 3.89 -23.74
C ARG A 266 -1.15 3.74 -22.42
N ASP A 267 -0.86 4.61 -21.48
CA ASP A 267 -1.62 4.71 -20.23
C ASP A 267 -2.89 5.51 -20.47
N LYS A 268 -3.94 5.17 -19.71
CA LYS A 268 -5.26 5.80 -19.83
C LYS A 268 -5.61 6.48 -18.52
N VAL A 269 -6.38 7.56 -18.62
CA VAL A 269 -6.80 8.32 -17.44
C VAL A 269 -8.25 8.74 -17.53
N ILE A 270 -8.92 8.77 -16.38
CA ILE A 270 -10.28 9.31 -16.21
C ILE A 270 -10.17 10.42 -15.17
N ILE A 271 -10.54 11.66 -15.51
CA ILE A 271 -10.14 12.85 -14.75
C ILE A 271 -11.35 13.66 -14.29
N LEU A 272 -11.27 14.15 -13.05
CA LEU A 272 -12.02 15.32 -12.58
C LEU A 272 -11.02 16.44 -12.23
N GLN A 273 -11.24 17.64 -12.73
CA GLN A 273 -10.37 18.81 -12.50
C GLN A 273 -11.12 19.94 -11.79
N HIS A 274 -10.36 20.74 -11.05
CA HIS A 274 -10.83 21.94 -10.39
C HIS A 274 -9.78 23.06 -10.52
N THR A 275 -10.20 24.19 -11.07
CA THR A 275 -9.37 25.40 -11.15
C THR A 275 -9.38 26.11 -9.80
N THR A 276 -8.21 26.60 -9.40
CA THR A 276 -8.00 27.31 -8.15
C THR A 276 -7.06 28.49 -8.38
N ASP A 277 -6.49 29.03 -7.31
CA ASP A 277 -5.49 30.08 -7.30
C ASP A 277 -4.65 29.85 -6.05
N PHE A 278 -3.41 29.37 -6.26
CA PHE A 278 -2.53 28.93 -5.17
C PHE A 278 -1.94 30.10 -4.36
N GLU A 279 -2.13 31.35 -4.81
CA GLU A 279 -1.69 32.54 -4.09
C GLU A 279 -2.72 33.02 -3.05
N ASP A 280 -3.99 32.60 -3.14
CA ASP A 280 -5.02 32.87 -2.12
C ASP A 280 -5.10 31.68 -1.13
N GLU A 281 -4.72 31.93 0.13
CA GLU A 281 -4.74 30.92 1.20
C GLU A 281 -6.10 30.25 1.40
N ARG A 282 -7.21 30.96 1.15
CA ARG A 282 -8.56 30.38 1.30
C ARG A 282 -8.85 29.41 0.18
N LYS A 283 -8.52 29.76 -1.06
CA LYS A 283 -8.69 28.87 -2.21
C LYS A 283 -7.75 27.68 -2.16
N LEU A 284 -6.55 27.86 -1.59
CA LEU A 284 -5.64 26.76 -1.27
C LEU A 284 -6.31 25.74 -0.32
N ASP A 285 -6.93 26.21 0.77
CA ASP A 285 -7.63 25.33 1.71
C ASP A 285 -8.86 24.65 1.08
N GLU A 286 -9.64 25.40 0.29
CA GLU A 286 -10.76 24.84 -0.49
C GLU A 286 -10.29 23.73 -1.45
N SER A 287 -9.16 23.93 -2.13
CA SER A 287 -8.60 22.95 -3.06
C SER A 287 -8.16 21.67 -2.35
N LEU A 288 -7.57 21.81 -1.15
CA LEU A 288 -7.21 20.66 -0.32
C LEU A 288 -8.45 19.89 0.13
N ASN A 289 -9.51 20.60 0.57
CA ASN A 289 -10.77 19.96 0.98
C ASN A 289 -11.45 19.27 -0.21
N TRP A 290 -11.48 19.93 -1.37
CA TRP A 290 -12.00 19.38 -2.61
C TRP A 290 -11.27 18.09 -3.01
N LEU A 291 -9.93 18.09 -2.97
CA LEU A 291 -9.14 16.89 -3.26
C LEU A 291 -9.44 15.76 -2.27
N VAL A 292 -9.57 16.05 -0.98
CA VAL A 292 -9.88 15.02 0.04
C VAL A 292 -11.24 14.39 -0.24
N ASP A 293 -12.26 15.20 -0.47
CA ASP A 293 -13.63 14.74 -0.73
C ASP A 293 -13.70 13.87 -1.98
N TYR A 294 -13.12 14.34 -3.08
CA TYR A 294 -13.16 13.60 -4.35
C TYR A 294 -12.22 12.39 -4.36
N THR A 295 -11.09 12.42 -3.65
CA THR A 295 -10.26 11.22 -3.46
C THR A 295 -11.06 10.10 -2.79
N ILE A 296 -11.81 10.43 -1.73
CA ILE A 296 -12.63 9.45 -1.01
C ILE A 296 -13.76 8.94 -1.90
N LYS A 297 -14.50 9.83 -2.59
CA LYS A 297 -15.57 9.42 -3.51
C LYS A 297 -15.06 8.55 -4.65
N PHE A 298 -13.92 8.90 -5.24
CA PHE A 298 -13.29 8.09 -6.27
C PHE A 298 -12.92 6.72 -5.72
N ARG A 299 -12.27 6.65 -4.56
CA ARG A 299 -11.89 5.36 -3.97
C ARG A 299 -13.12 4.49 -3.66
N GLU A 300 -14.13 5.05 -3.00
CA GLU A 300 -15.35 4.30 -2.65
C GLU A 300 -16.11 3.81 -3.89
N THR A 301 -16.08 4.56 -4.99
CA THR A 301 -16.73 4.19 -6.26
C THR A 301 -15.90 3.17 -7.04
N PHE A 302 -14.66 3.50 -7.37
CA PHE A 302 -13.82 2.67 -8.24
C PHE A 302 -13.38 1.37 -7.56
N SER A 303 -13.06 1.34 -6.27
CA SER A 303 -12.70 0.08 -5.58
C SER A 303 -13.83 -0.95 -5.55
N LYS A 304 -15.09 -0.54 -5.71
CA LYS A 304 -16.23 -1.47 -5.86
C LYS A 304 -16.37 -1.99 -7.29
N ILE A 305 -16.17 -1.12 -8.27
CA ILE A 305 -16.35 -1.43 -9.69
C ILE A 305 -15.22 -2.31 -10.22
N ILE A 306 -13.96 -2.01 -9.88
CA ILE A 306 -12.80 -2.78 -10.36
C ILE A 306 -12.80 -4.24 -9.87
N LYS A 307 -13.51 -4.55 -8.79
CA LYS A 307 -13.69 -5.94 -8.30
C LYS A 307 -14.63 -6.76 -9.18
N GLN A 308 -15.43 -6.10 -10.00
CA GLN A 308 -16.34 -6.72 -10.97
C GLN A 308 -15.67 -6.86 -12.34
N ALA A 309 -14.45 -6.33 -12.51
CA ALA A 309 -13.70 -6.46 -13.74
C ALA A 309 -13.38 -7.96 -13.97
N PRO A 310 -13.53 -8.44 -15.22
CA PRO A 310 -13.30 -9.84 -15.58
C PRO A 310 -11.84 -10.27 -15.41
#